data_AF-A0AAV6HZ24-F1
#
_entry.id   AF-A0AAV6HZ24-F1
#
_cell.length_a   1.000
_cell.length_b   1.000
_cell.length_c   1.000
_cell.angle_alpha   90.00
_cell.angle_beta   90.00
_cell.angle_gamma   90.00
#
_symmetry.space_group_name_H-M   'P 1'
#
loop_
_entity.id
_entity.type
_entity.pdbx_description
1 polymer ?
#
loop_
_entity_poly.entity_id
_entity_poly.type
_entity_poly.pdbx_seq_one_letter_code
_entity_poly.pdbx_strand_id
1 'polypeptide(L)'
;MSIAGEALKSNITTIGPLVLPASEQILFLLSLIGHKIFNPKWKPYIPDFKQAFDHFCIHAGGRAVIDELQRNLRLSAKHVEASRMTLHRFGNTSSSSLWYEMGYVEAKGRMRRGDRVWMIAFGSGFKCNSAVWKCNRNIKVSGDGPWVDCIDRYPVQIPEVVKL
;
A
#
# COMPACT_ATOMS: atom_id res chain seq x y z
N MET A 1 -15.70 0.44 -13.53
CA MET A 1 -14.65 0.33 -12.48
C MET A 1 -14.82 -0.94 -11.61
N SER A 2 -15.55 -1.97 -12.03
CA SER A 2 -15.82 -3.18 -11.23
C SER A 2 -14.64 -4.16 -11.19
N ILE A 3 -14.00 -4.42 -12.34
CA ILE A 3 -12.99 -5.49 -12.47
C ILE A 3 -11.74 -5.22 -11.62
N ALA A 4 -11.24 -3.98 -11.60
CA ALA A 4 -10.09 -3.61 -10.78
C ALA A 4 -10.37 -3.78 -9.27
N GLY A 5 -11.59 -3.43 -8.84
CA GLY A 5 -12.04 -3.60 -7.46
C GLY A 5 -12.17 -5.08 -7.08
N GLU A 6 -12.66 -5.92 -7.98
CA GLU A 6 -12.74 -7.37 -7.77
C GLU A 6 -11.35 -8.01 -7.71
N ALA A 7 -10.43 -7.61 -8.60
CA ALA A 7 -9.05 -8.07 -8.56
C ALA A 7 -8.34 -7.67 -7.26
N LEU A 8 -8.55 -6.44 -6.80
CA LEU A 8 -8.06 -5.99 -5.49
C LEU A 8 -8.66 -6.83 -4.36
N LYS A 9 -9.99 -6.99 -4.34
CA LYS A 9 -10.70 -7.77 -3.33
C LYS A 9 -10.18 -9.22 -3.27
N SER A 10 -10.00 -9.85 -4.43
CA SER A 10 -9.45 -11.19 -4.54
C SER A 10 -8.02 -11.27 -3.99
N ASN A 11 -7.16 -10.31 -4.36
CA ASN A 11 -5.78 -10.24 -3.88
C ASN A 11 -5.71 -10.06 -2.35
N ILE A 12 -6.43 -9.10 -1.78
CA ILE A 12 -6.40 -8.84 -0.33
C ILE A 12 -7.01 -10.00 0.48
N THR A 13 -8.03 -10.67 -0.06
CA THR A 13 -8.63 -11.84 0.59
C THR A 13 -7.68 -13.03 0.57
N THR A 14 -6.89 -13.17 -0.49
CA THR A 14 -5.89 -14.25 -0.61
C THR A 14 -4.69 -14.01 0.31
N ILE A 15 -4.18 -12.78 0.39
CA ILE A 15 -3.00 -12.47 1.20
C ILE A 15 -3.32 -12.30 2.68
N GLY A 16 -4.54 -11.88 3.04
CA GLY A 16 -4.96 -11.58 4.40
C GLY A 16 -4.58 -12.66 5.42
N PRO A 17 -4.98 -13.93 5.23
CA PRO A 17 -4.66 -15.03 6.15
C PRO A 17 -3.15 -15.28 6.33
N LEU A 18 -2.33 -14.91 5.35
CA LEU A 18 -0.88 -15.12 5.39
C LEU A 18 -0.13 -14.02 6.14
N VAL A 19 -0.73 -12.84 6.28
CA VAL A 19 -0.01 -11.64 6.75
C VAL A 19 -0.60 -11.00 7.99
N LEU A 20 -1.92 -11.11 8.18
CA LEU A 20 -2.65 -10.50 9.27
C LEU A 20 -2.48 -11.31 10.56
N PRO A 21 -2.48 -10.66 11.73
CA PRO A 21 -2.53 -11.35 13.01
C PRO A 21 -3.85 -12.13 13.16
N ALA A 22 -3.83 -13.17 14.00
CA ALA A 22 -5.00 -14.02 14.22
C ALA A 22 -6.24 -13.24 14.69
N SER A 23 -6.05 -12.17 15.47
CA SER A 23 -7.13 -11.27 15.90
C SER A 23 -7.93 -10.70 14.72
N GLU A 24 -7.23 -10.17 13.71
CA GLU A 24 -7.82 -9.62 12.49
C GLU A 24 -8.52 -10.69 11.66
N GLN A 25 -7.93 -11.89 11.60
CA GLN A 25 -8.53 -13.02 10.88
C GLN A 25 -9.84 -13.49 11.53
N ILE A 26 -9.89 -13.56 12.86
CA ILE A 26 -11.08 -13.94 13.62
C ILE A 26 -12.18 -12.88 13.43
N LEU A 27 -11.85 -11.59 13.57
CA LEU A 27 -12.81 -10.50 13.35
C LEU A 27 -13.41 -10.55 11.95
N PHE A 28 -12.57 -10.76 10.94
CA PHE A 28 -13.02 -10.92 9.56
C PHE A 28 -13.97 -12.12 9.39
N LEU A 29 -13.58 -13.29 9.90
CA LEU A 29 -14.38 -14.51 9.82
C LEU A 29 -15.74 -14.35 10.51
N LEU A 30 -15.77 -13.80 11.72
CA LEU A 30 -17.01 -13.52 12.46
C LEU A 30 -17.90 -12.55 11.67
N SER A 31 -17.32 -11.53 11.02
CA SER A 31 -18.08 -10.60 10.19
C SER A 31 -18.70 -11.28 8.96
N LEU A 32 -18.01 -12.24 8.34
CA LEU A 32 -18.52 -13.01 7.20
C LEU A 32 -19.67 -13.92 7.60
N ILE A 33 -19.55 -14.59 8.76
CA ILE A 33 -20.62 -15.42 9.33
C ILE A 33 -21.84 -14.54 9.67
N GLY A 34 -21.61 -13.40 10.31
CA GLY A 34 -22.62 -12.39 10.59
C GLY A 34 -23.40 -11.95 9.35
N HIS A 35 -22.67 -11.56 8.30
CA HIS A 35 -23.24 -11.15 7.03
C HIS A 35 -24.05 -12.26 6.34
N LYS A 36 -23.54 -13.50 6.35
CA LYS A 36 -24.17 -14.62 5.63
C LYS A 36 -25.38 -15.20 6.37
N ILE A 37 -25.33 -15.29 7.70
CA ILE A 37 -26.33 -16.01 8.50
C ILE A 37 -27.35 -15.05 9.13
N PHE A 38 -26.91 -13.90 9.64
CA PHE A 38 -27.79 -13.02 10.43
C PHE A 38 -28.40 -11.90 9.59
N ASN A 39 -27.58 -11.12 8.88
CA ASN A 39 -28.08 -9.99 8.10
C ASN A 39 -27.21 -9.68 6.87
N PRO A 40 -27.70 -9.98 5.65
CA PRO A 40 -27.00 -9.67 4.40
C PRO A 40 -26.77 -8.17 4.17
N LYS A 41 -27.42 -7.29 4.92
CA LYS A 41 -27.20 -5.83 4.84
C LYS A 41 -26.00 -5.35 5.65
N TRP A 42 -25.45 -6.18 6.56
CA TRP A 42 -24.27 -5.80 7.33
C TRP A 42 -23.06 -5.70 6.41
N LYS A 43 -22.35 -4.57 6.44
CA LYS A 43 -21.12 -4.45 5.66
C LYS A 43 -20.05 -5.37 6.26
N PRO A 44 -19.41 -6.24 5.46
CA PRO A 44 -18.30 -7.06 5.94
C PRO A 44 -17.20 -6.18 6.53
N TYR A 45 -16.54 -6.68 7.57
CA TYR A 45 -15.38 -6.02 8.14
C TYR A 45 -14.23 -6.01 7.12
N ILE A 46 -13.51 -4.90 7.02
CA ILE A 46 -12.29 -4.82 6.22
C ILE A 46 -11.12 -4.94 7.21
N PRO A 47 -10.29 -5.98 7.10
CA PRO A 47 -9.16 -6.16 8.01
C PRO A 47 -8.21 -4.97 8.01
N ASP A 48 -7.65 -4.67 9.16
CA ASP A 48 -6.67 -3.61 9.30
C ASP A 48 -5.26 -4.09 8.93
N PHE A 49 -4.93 -3.95 7.64
CA PHE A 49 -3.59 -4.26 7.13
C PHE A 49 -2.46 -3.41 7.75
N LYS A 50 -2.77 -2.32 8.45
CA LYS A 50 -1.77 -1.56 9.23
C LYS A 50 -1.21 -2.37 10.40
N GLN A 51 -1.91 -3.42 10.85
CA GLN A 51 -1.38 -4.34 11.86
C GLN A 51 -0.40 -5.38 11.28
N ALA A 52 -0.37 -5.54 9.95
CA ALA A 52 0.52 -6.49 9.29
C ALA A 52 1.79 -5.83 8.73
N PHE A 53 1.73 -4.54 8.40
CA PHE A 53 2.76 -3.85 7.63
C PHE A 53 3.09 -2.47 8.20
N ASP A 54 4.38 -2.17 8.20
CA ASP A 54 4.94 -0.88 8.63
C ASP A 54 5.03 0.09 7.45
N HIS A 55 5.30 -0.43 6.25
CA HIS A 55 5.49 0.36 5.03
C HIS A 55 4.64 -0.19 3.89
N PHE A 56 4.09 0.74 3.09
CA PHE A 56 3.26 0.42 1.93
C PHE A 56 3.91 1.02 0.69
N CYS A 57 4.19 0.17 -0.29
CA CYS A 57 4.57 0.57 -1.64
C CYS A 57 3.40 0.22 -2.57
N ILE A 58 2.65 1.24 -2.97
CA ILE A 58 1.50 1.15 -3.84
C ILE A 58 1.88 1.64 -5.23
N HIS A 59 2.03 0.71 -6.17
CA HIS A 59 2.33 1.08 -7.55
C HIS A 59 1.21 1.95 -8.12
N ALA A 60 1.60 3.15 -8.54
CA ALA A 60 0.71 4.07 -9.20
C ALA A 60 0.74 3.85 -10.72
N GLY A 61 -0.31 3.22 -11.25
CA GLY A 61 -0.71 3.45 -12.65
C GLY A 61 -1.02 4.94 -12.89
N GLY A 62 -1.50 5.61 -11.84
CA GLY A 62 -1.73 7.04 -11.73
C GLY A 62 -2.30 7.38 -10.34
N ARG A 63 -2.53 8.66 -10.08
CA ARG A 63 -2.99 9.16 -8.78
C ARG A 63 -4.28 8.49 -8.27
N ALA A 64 -5.25 8.28 -9.16
CA ALA A 64 -6.54 7.69 -8.81
C ALA A 64 -6.40 6.30 -8.17
N VAL A 65 -5.39 5.52 -8.57
CA VAL A 65 -5.13 4.18 -8.02
C VAL A 65 -4.66 4.28 -6.57
N ILE A 66 -3.76 5.22 -6.26
CA ILE A 66 -3.32 5.49 -4.88
C ILE A 66 -4.51 5.93 -4.03
N ASP A 67 -5.32 6.87 -4.54
CA ASP A 67 -6.47 7.43 -3.82
C ASP A 67 -7.52 6.35 -3.50
N GLU A 68 -7.79 5.44 -4.44
CA GLU A 68 -8.71 4.31 -4.27
C GLU A 68 -8.18 3.30 -3.24
N LEU A 69 -6.90 2.93 -3.31
CA LEU A 69 -6.30 2.02 -2.33
C LEU A 69 -6.23 2.64 -0.94
N GLN A 70 -5.88 3.93 -0.84
CA GLN A 70 -5.85 4.64 0.43
C GLN A 70 -7.23 4.60 1.12
N ARG A 71 -8.30 4.86 0.36
CA ARG A 71 -9.67 4.82 0.90
C ARG A 71 -10.10 3.41 1.27
N ASN A 72 -9.92 2.43 0.39
CA ASN A 72 -10.38 1.05 0.63
C ASN A 72 -9.66 0.38 1.80
N LEU A 73 -8.35 0.60 1.94
CA LEU A 73 -7.52 0.02 3.01
C LEU A 73 -7.43 0.92 4.24
N ARG A 74 -8.11 2.07 4.25
CA ARG A 74 -8.11 3.05 5.35
C ARG A 74 -6.68 3.43 5.79
N LEU A 75 -5.86 3.77 4.80
CA LEU A 75 -4.47 4.15 4.97
C LEU A 75 -4.35 5.66 5.27
N SER A 76 -3.40 6.01 6.12
CA SER A 76 -3.06 7.41 6.43
C SER A 76 -2.27 8.04 5.28
N ALA A 77 -2.18 9.37 5.28
CA ALA A 77 -1.33 10.10 4.33
C ALA A 77 0.14 9.64 4.39
N LYS A 78 0.63 9.31 5.58
CA LYS A 78 2.00 8.80 5.79
C LYS A 78 2.23 7.44 5.10
N HIS A 79 1.23 6.55 5.10
CA HIS A 79 1.36 5.23 4.47
C HIS A 79 1.47 5.32 2.95
N VAL A 80 0.80 6.29 2.33
CA VAL A 80 0.82 6.47 0.87
C VAL A 80 1.84 7.52 0.40
N GLU A 81 2.58 8.13 1.34
CA GLU A 81 3.54 9.20 1.06
C GLU A 81 4.59 8.74 0.05
N ALA A 82 5.17 7.56 0.23
CA ALA A 82 6.19 7.01 -0.68
C ALA A 82 5.66 6.93 -2.11
N SER A 83 4.50 6.32 -2.32
CA SER A 83 3.84 6.20 -3.64
C SER A 83 3.51 7.54 -4.25
N ARG A 84 3.01 8.49 -3.46
CA ARG A 84 2.69 9.84 -3.94
C ARG A 84 3.93 10.63 -4.33
N MET A 85 4.99 10.57 -3.53
CA MET A 85 6.23 11.31 -3.79
C MET A 85 6.98 10.70 -4.96
N THR A 86 7.02 9.37 -5.08
CA THR A 86 7.55 8.67 -6.25
C THR A 86 6.80 9.10 -7.52
N LEU A 87 5.46 9.04 -7.50
CA LEU A 87 4.65 9.45 -8.65
C LEU A 87 4.87 10.93 -9.00
N HIS A 88 4.94 11.80 -8.00
CA HIS A 88 5.21 13.23 -8.22
C HIS A 88 6.57 13.46 -8.87
N ARG A 89 7.62 12.79 -8.40
CA ARG A 89 8.99 13.04 -8.88
C ARG A 89 9.30 12.37 -10.21
N PHE A 90 8.97 11.09 -10.31
CA PHE A 90 9.42 10.24 -11.41
C PHE A 90 8.30 9.89 -12.39
N GLY A 91 7.06 10.28 -12.09
CA GLY A 91 5.90 9.80 -12.83
C GLY A 91 5.66 8.30 -12.61
N ASN A 92 4.91 7.71 -13.52
CA ASN A 92 4.71 6.27 -13.56
C ASN A 92 5.88 5.61 -14.30
N THR A 93 6.82 5.01 -13.57
CA THR A 93 7.97 4.27 -14.11
C THR A 93 7.67 2.78 -14.29
N SER A 94 6.39 2.44 -14.50
CA SER A 94 5.90 1.06 -14.64
C SER A 94 6.26 0.23 -13.40
N SER A 95 6.56 -1.06 -13.58
CA SER A 95 6.90 -2.01 -12.51
C SER A 95 8.01 -1.55 -11.57
N SER A 96 8.92 -0.68 -12.04
CA SER A 96 10.03 -0.17 -11.22
C SER A 96 9.59 0.82 -10.13
N SER A 97 8.38 1.40 -10.22
CA SER A 97 7.87 2.42 -9.28
C SER A 97 7.96 1.94 -7.82
N LEU A 98 7.61 0.68 -7.56
CA LEU A 98 7.64 0.08 -6.22
C LEU A 98 9.03 0.12 -5.57
N TRP A 99 10.09 0.01 -6.37
CA TRP A 99 11.47 0.09 -5.88
C TRP A 99 11.90 1.53 -5.57
N TYR A 100 11.44 2.50 -6.36
CA TYR A 100 11.62 3.92 -6.02
C TYR A 100 10.86 4.29 -4.74
N GLU A 101 9.67 3.73 -4.52
CA GLU A 101 8.90 3.89 -3.28
C GLU A 101 9.61 3.27 -2.07
N MET A 102 10.16 2.07 -2.21
CA MET A 102 10.98 1.46 -1.16
C MET A 102 12.23 2.31 -0.89
N GLY A 103 12.92 2.77 -1.94
CA GLY A 103 14.07 3.67 -1.81
C GLY A 103 13.71 5.00 -1.16
N TYR A 104 12.48 5.50 -1.31
CA TYR A 104 12.00 6.68 -0.60
C TYR A 104 11.91 6.43 0.91
N VAL A 105 11.35 5.29 1.31
CA VAL A 105 11.26 4.88 2.73
C VAL A 105 12.64 4.74 3.35
N GLU A 106 13.57 4.12 2.64
CA GLU A 106 14.97 3.98 3.06
C GLU A 106 15.68 5.33 3.18
N ALA A 107 15.54 6.20 2.18
CA ALA A 107 16.14 7.54 2.18
C ALA A 107 15.57 8.43 3.30
N LYS A 108 14.31 8.23 3.70
CA LYS A 108 13.73 8.86 4.89
C LYS A 108 14.26 8.31 6.22
N GLY A 109 15.11 7.29 6.20
CA GLY A 109 15.62 6.64 7.41
C GLY A 109 14.53 5.92 8.21
N ARG A 110 13.43 5.53 7.55
CA ARG A 110 12.26 4.95 8.22
C ARG A 110 12.29 3.41 8.26
N MET A 111 13.12 2.78 7.43
CA MET A 111 13.22 1.31 7.33
C MET A 111 14.13 0.72 8.43
N ARG A 112 13.59 -0.14 9.29
CA ARG A 112 14.30 -0.79 10.39
C ARG A 112 14.24 -2.31 10.30
N ARG A 113 15.15 -3.00 11.00
CA ARG A 113 15.13 -4.46 11.10
C ARG A 113 13.81 -4.90 11.73
N GLY A 114 13.15 -5.86 11.09
CA GLY A 114 11.87 -6.40 11.52
C GLY A 114 10.68 -5.82 10.75
N ASP A 115 10.81 -4.61 10.21
CA ASP A 115 9.74 -3.94 9.48
C ASP A 115 9.25 -4.79 8.32
N ARG A 116 7.94 -4.79 8.11
CA ARG A 116 7.28 -5.50 7.02
C ARG A 116 6.81 -4.49 5.98
N VAL A 117 7.15 -4.76 4.72
CA VAL A 117 6.77 -3.91 3.58
C VAL A 117 5.79 -4.67 2.71
N TRP A 118 4.67 -4.04 2.39
CA TRP A 118 3.74 -4.54 1.39
C TRP A 118 3.89 -3.77 0.09
N MET A 119 4.35 -4.48 -0.95
CA MET A 119 4.28 -4.01 -2.33
C MET A 119 2.99 -4.51 -2.96
N ILE A 120 2.15 -3.61 -3.43
CA ILE A 120 0.92 -3.93 -4.16
C ILE A 120 0.90 -3.18 -5.49
N ALA A 121 0.56 -3.88 -6.56
CA ALA A 121 0.54 -3.30 -7.89
C ALA A 121 -0.61 -3.80 -8.75
N PHE A 122 -1.11 -2.90 -9.61
CA PHE A 122 -2.02 -3.23 -10.69
C PHE A 122 -1.27 -3.30 -12.01
N GLY A 123 -1.47 -4.38 -12.77
CA GLY A 123 -0.91 -4.57 -14.10
C GLY A 123 -1.97 -4.54 -15.20
N SER A 124 -1.51 -4.65 -16.45
CA SER A 124 -2.39 -4.80 -17.61
C SER A 124 -3.31 -6.03 -17.46
N GLY A 125 -4.56 -5.89 -17.92
CA GLY A 125 -5.59 -6.91 -17.76
C GLY A 125 -6.23 -6.96 -16.37
N PHE A 126 -6.23 -5.83 -15.65
CA PHE A 126 -6.82 -5.69 -14.30
C PHE A 126 -6.33 -6.73 -13.29
N LYS A 127 -5.04 -7.08 -13.35
CA LYS A 127 -4.41 -7.99 -12.39
C LYS A 127 -3.92 -7.21 -11.19
N CYS A 128 -4.15 -7.72 -9.98
CA CYS A 128 -3.60 -7.17 -8.74
C CYS A 128 -2.61 -8.18 -8.16
N ASN A 129 -1.36 -7.76 -7.97
CA ASN A 129 -0.28 -8.58 -7.44
C ASN A 129 0.26 -7.98 -6.15
N SER A 130 0.70 -8.86 -5.25
CA SER A 130 1.27 -8.47 -3.97
C SER A 130 2.59 -9.18 -3.71
N ALA A 131 3.56 -8.47 -3.17
CA ALA A 131 4.79 -9.01 -2.61
C ALA A 131 4.99 -8.46 -1.21
N VAL A 132 5.44 -9.33 -0.30
CA VAL A 132 5.67 -8.99 1.11
C VAL A 132 7.12 -9.21 1.44
N TRP A 133 7.73 -8.18 2.01
CA TRP A 133 9.12 -8.20 2.42
C TRP A 133 9.23 -8.02 3.92
N LYS A 134 10.27 -8.61 4.51
CA LYS A 134 10.69 -8.35 5.89
C LYS A 134 12.11 -7.81 5.87
N CYS A 135 12.32 -6.68 6.52
CA CYS A 135 13.62 -6.07 6.58
C CYS A 135 14.52 -6.85 7.56
N ASN A 136 15.60 -7.44 7.04
CA ASN A 136 16.47 -8.32 7.83
C ASN A 136 17.57 -7.58 8.60
N ARG A 137 17.75 -6.27 8.35
CA ARG A 137 18.79 -5.43 8.96
C ARG A 137 18.31 -4.00 9.11
N ASN A 138 18.98 -3.19 9.94
CA ASN A 138 18.72 -1.75 9.98
C ASN A 138 19.31 -1.11 8.73
N ILE A 139 18.50 -0.34 8.00
CA ILE A 139 18.96 0.40 6.82
C ILE A 139 19.43 1.77 7.28
N LYS A 140 20.71 2.06 7.05
CA LYS A 140 21.25 3.41 7.21
C LYS A 140 20.85 4.22 5.99
N VAL A 141 20.56 5.51 6.18
CA VAL A 141 20.36 6.43 5.07
C VAL A 141 21.64 6.41 4.22
N SER A 142 21.50 5.98 2.97
CA SER A 142 22.60 5.86 2.01
C SER A 142 22.95 7.25 1.45
N GLY A 143 24.25 7.48 1.20
CA GLY A 143 24.73 8.62 0.41
C GLY A 143 24.63 8.39 -1.10
N ASP A 144 23.92 7.35 -1.52
CA ASP A 144 23.69 6.95 -2.91
C ASP A 144 22.23 6.53 -3.09
N GLY A 145 21.72 6.68 -4.30
CA GLY A 145 20.37 6.31 -4.70
C GLY A 145 19.56 7.46 -5.27
N PRO A 146 18.37 7.18 -5.82
CA PRO A 146 17.61 8.15 -6.60
C PRO A 146 17.07 9.32 -5.79
N TRP A 147 17.11 9.26 -4.45
CA TRP A 147 16.58 10.28 -3.54
C TRP A 147 17.63 11.12 -2.84
N VAL A 148 18.92 10.80 -2.99
CA VAL A 148 20.01 11.37 -2.18
C VAL A 148 20.09 12.90 -2.22
N ASP A 149 19.80 13.48 -3.37
CA ASP A 149 19.96 14.90 -3.69
C ASP A 149 18.78 15.78 -3.27
N CYS A 150 17.70 15.19 -2.76
CA CYS A 150 16.48 15.97 -2.50
C CYS A 150 15.51 15.38 -1.47
N ILE A 151 15.84 14.26 -0.82
CA ILE A 151 14.90 13.60 0.10
C ILE A 151 14.43 14.53 1.22
N ASP A 152 15.26 15.48 1.62
CA ASP A 152 14.99 16.54 2.59
C ASP A 152 13.86 17.50 2.15
N ARG A 153 13.68 17.70 0.85
CA ARG A 153 12.63 18.56 0.27
C ARG A 153 11.25 17.91 0.20
N TYR A 154 11.15 16.63 0.54
CA TYR A 154 9.90 15.87 0.56
C TYR A 154 9.36 15.66 1.99
N PRO A 155 8.06 15.39 2.19
CA PRO A 155 7.02 15.40 1.18
C PRO A 155 6.69 16.83 0.72
N VAL A 156 6.32 16.96 -0.55
CA VAL A 156 5.74 18.20 -1.08
C VAL A 156 4.22 18.14 -0.95
N GLN A 157 3.57 19.29 -0.81
CA GLN A 157 2.12 19.35 -0.80
C GLN A 157 1.57 19.12 -2.21
N ILE A 158 0.83 18.03 -2.41
CA ILE A 158 0.17 17.73 -3.68
C ILE A 158 -1.27 18.24 -3.60
N PRO A 159 -1.69 19.20 -4.46
CA PRO A 159 -3.05 19.71 -4.46
C PRO A 159 -4.08 18.60 -4.68
N GLU A 160 -5.19 18.60 -3.94
CA GLU A 160 -6.17 17.52 -4.02
C GLU A 160 -6.92 17.47 -5.37
N VAL A 161 -7.00 18.57 -6.11
CA VAL A 161 -7.65 18.62 -7.43
C VAL A 161 -6.97 19.71 -8.25
N VAL A 162 -6.42 19.37 -9.42
CA VAL A 162 -6.28 20.38 -10.48
C VAL A 162 -7.65 20.43 -11.13
N LYS A 163 -8.43 21.47 -10.82
CA LYS A 163 -9.61 21.77 -11.65
C LYS A 163 -9.05 22.15 -13.01
N LEU A 164 -9.14 21.22 -13.96
CA LEU A 164 -9.03 21.56 -15.38
C LEU A 164 -10.33 22.24 -15.80
#